data_AF-A0A6A5V1Q2-F1
#
_entry.id   AF-A0A6A5V1Q2-F1
#
_cell.length_a   1.000
_cell.length_b   1.000
_cell.length_c   1.000
_cell.angle_alpha   90.00
_cell.angle_beta   90.00
_cell.angle_gamma   90.00
#
_symmetry.space_group_name_H-M   'P 1'
#
loop_
_entity.id
_entity.type
_entity.pdbx_description
1 polymer ?
#
loop_
_entity_poly.entity_id
_entity_poly.type
_entity_poly.pdbx_seq_one_letter_code
_entity_poly.pdbx_strand_id
1 'polypeptide(L)'
;MLSEMQTAGVNVQCPRCDIADVSQIKAAVGTCLQTMPPVRGCIQAAMTLRVSHNSTMLVNASSMTQDALFSEMTFEQWTQAVYPKVEGTWNLHNILPSGMDLFVLLSSFGAIVGNTGQSNYCAGNTFVDAFARYRSSRGEKTVSIDLGVVLGGGFVAENEDDMGRLLRLNIFRPHTLNDVFYIMDYYCDPRLEHMSASQSELVIGFELARDIARRGHDCPTAFEQPMFQVLRQAESSQHGSGTSQLERLTFEATFKSANSASEGRAVVSEALRQKLGRVLGLPLESISLDSTLDSYGVDSLVGVELRNWLAKEAGAELAVFEILGGGTLEDIGDLVVAKSSMRPDNEQRS
;
A
#
# COMPACT_ATOMS: atom_id res chain seq x y z
N MET A 1 -25.86 -1.75 16.39
CA MET A 1 -24.98 -2.95 16.40
C MET A 1 -25.21 -3.90 17.58
N LEU A 2 -24.83 -3.60 18.83
CA LEU A 2 -24.98 -4.59 19.93
C LEU A 2 -26.43 -5.01 20.18
N SER A 3 -27.35 -4.05 20.18
CA SER A 3 -28.79 -4.30 20.29
C SER A 3 -29.34 -5.11 19.11
N GLU A 4 -28.84 -4.90 17.89
CA GLU A 4 -29.24 -5.65 16.70
C GLU A 4 -28.78 -7.10 16.79
N MET A 5 -27.53 -7.35 17.22
CA MET A 5 -27.01 -8.69 17.44
C MET A 5 -27.81 -9.45 18.51
N GLN A 6 -28.13 -8.78 19.62
CA GLN A 6 -28.96 -9.37 20.68
C GLN A 6 -30.38 -9.66 20.20
N THR A 7 -30.96 -8.77 19.39
CA THR A 7 -32.29 -8.98 18.77
C THR A 7 -32.29 -10.16 17.80
N ALA A 8 -31.16 -10.40 17.12
CA ALA A 8 -30.94 -11.57 16.28
C ALA A 8 -30.64 -12.87 17.08
N GLY A 9 -30.69 -12.82 18.41
CA GLY A 9 -30.46 -13.98 19.28
C GLY A 9 -28.99 -14.30 19.56
N VAL A 10 -28.06 -13.40 19.19
CA VAL A 10 -26.63 -13.58 19.46
C VAL A 10 -26.31 -13.10 20.88
N ASN A 11 -25.68 -13.97 21.68
CA ASN A 11 -25.15 -13.61 22.98
C ASN A 11 -23.80 -12.88 22.79
N VAL A 12 -23.77 -11.56 23.01
CA VAL A 12 -22.58 -10.72 22.80
C VAL A 12 -22.17 -10.04 24.10
N GLN A 13 -20.87 -10.06 24.40
CA GLN A 13 -20.25 -9.29 25.50
C GLN A 13 -19.09 -8.45 24.98
N CYS A 14 -18.96 -7.23 25.50
CA CYS A 14 -17.91 -6.28 25.13
C CYS A 14 -17.17 -5.77 26.38
N PRO A 15 -16.40 -6.64 27.07
CA PRO A 15 -15.60 -6.20 28.20
C PRO A 15 -14.53 -5.21 27.73
N ARG A 16 -14.27 -4.17 28.54
CA ARG A 16 -13.11 -3.31 28.34
C ARG A 16 -11.85 -4.11 28.67
N CYS A 17 -10.98 -4.29 27.68
CA CYS A 17 -9.78 -5.11 27.81
C CYS A 17 -8.70 -4.57 26.88
N ASP A 18 -7.54 -4.20 27.45
CA ASP A 18 -6.31 -4.05 26.67
C ASP A 18 -5.64 -5.42 26.52
N ILE A 19 -5.52 -5.89 25.29
CA ILE A 19 -4.95 -7.21 25.02
C ILE A 19 -3.42 -7.24 25.21
N ALA A 20 -2.74 -6.10 25.23
CA ALA A 20 -1.32 -6.05 25.61
C ALA A 20 -1.13 -6.32 27.11
N ASP A 21 -2.18 -6.15 27.94
CA ASP A 21 -2.18 -6.47 29.36
C ASP A 21 -2.75 -7.87 29.64
N VAL A 22 -1.84 -8.80 29.94
CA VAL A 22 -2.18 -10.21 30.25
C VAL A 22 -3.18 -10.35 31.40
N SER A 23 -3.18 -9.44 32.38
CA SER A 23 -4.08 -9.50 33.54
C SER A 23 -5.49 -9.11 33.14
N GLN A 24 -5.63 -8.12 32.26
CA GLN A 24 -6.92 -7.69 31.73
C GLN A 24 -7.56 -8.77 30.87
N ILE A 25 -6.80 -9.44 29.98
CA ILE A 25 -7.34 -10.54 29.17
C ILE A 25 -7.83 -11.68 30.07
N LYS A 26 -7.02 -12.10 31.06
CA LYS A 26 -7.41 -13.19 31.98
C LYS A 26 -8.71 -12.86 32.70
N ALA A 27 -8.85 -11.63 33.19
CA ALA A 27 -10.07 -11.17 33.86
C ALA A 27 -11.27 -11.15 32.90
N ALA A 28 -11.10 -10.60 31.69
CA ALA A 28 -12.15 -10.49 30.69
C ALA A 28 -12.64 -11.87 30.21
N VAL A 29 -11.71 -12.74 29.77
CA VAL A 29 -12.02 -14.10 29.32
C VAL A 29 -12.65 -14.92 30.45
N GLY A 30 -12.08 -14.85 31.66
CA GLY A 30 -12.62 -15.56 32.83
C GLY A 30 -14.03 -15.11 33.22
N THR A 31 -14.35 -13.83 33.05
CA THR A 31 -15.71 -13.30 33.29
C THR A 31 -16.68 -13.79 32.21
N CYS A 32 -16.31 -13.69 30.93
CA CYS A 32 -17.18 -14.13 29.83
C CYS A 32 -17.49 -15.63 29.91
N LEU A 33 -16.49 -16.47 30.20
CA LEU A 33 -16.64 -17.93 30.28
C LEU A 33 -17.56 -18.41 31.41
N GLN A 34 -17.96 -17.56 32.36
CA GLN A 34 -18.99 -17.91 33.35
C GLN A 34 -20.38 -18.05 32.72
N THR A 35 -20.59 -17.42 31.56
CA THR A 35 -21.91 -17.29 30.91
C THR A 35 -21.90 -17.69 29.43
N MET A 36 -20.72 -17.95 28.87
CA MET A 36 -20.49 -18.22 27.45
C MET A 36 -19.97 -19.66 27.24
N PRO A 37 -20.20 -20.26 26.06
CA PRO A 37 -19.59 -21.55 25.71
C PRO A 37 -18.06 -21.45 25.61
N PRO A 38 -17.35 -22.59 25.56
CA PRO A 38 -15.89 -22.62 25.37
C PRO A 38 -15.47 -21.84 24.12
N VAL A 39 -14.33 -21.16 24.20
CA VAL A 39 -13.77 -20.44 23.05
C VAL A 39 -13.34 -21.44 21.97
N ARG A 40 -13.96 -21.35 20.80
CA ARG A 40 -13.65 -22.15 19.61
C ARG A 40 -12.89 -21.38 18.53
N GLY A 41 -12.77 -20.06 18.67
CA GLY A 41 -12.12 -19.23 17.67
C GLY A 41 -11.61 -17.90 18.22
N CYS A 42 -10.61 -17.33 17.55
CA CYS A 42 -10.07 -16.00 17.84
C CYS A 42 -9.94 -15.20 16.54
N ILE A 43 -10.43 -13.97 16.54
CA ILE A 43 -10.14 -12.98 15.49
C ILE A 43 -9.42 -11.82 16.17
N GLN A 44 -8.13 -11.65 15.88
CA GLN A 44 -7.31 -10.57 16.36
C GLN A 44 -7.38 -9.41 15.34
N ALA A 45 -8.09 -8.35 15.72
CA ALA A 45 -8.26 -7.13 14.92
C ALA A 45 -7.84 -5.85 15.67
N ALA A 46 -7.09 -5.99 16.78
CA ALA A 46 -6.64 -4.86 17.56
C ALA A 46 -5.52 -4.13 16.84
N MET A 47 -5.68 -2.82 16.76
CA MET A 47 -4.67 -1.92 16.21
C MET A 47 -4.80 -0.57 16.91
N THR A 48 -3.70 0.16 16.93
CA THR A 48 -3.75 1.61 17.12
C THR A 48 -3.12 2.23 15.87
N LEU A 49 -3.86 3.16 15.27
CA LEU A 49 -3.40 3.98 14.17
C LEU A 49 -3.93 5.39 14.44
N ARG A 50 -3.02 6.37 14.49
CA ARG A 50 -3.38 7.80 14.54
C ARG A 50 -2.59 8.52 13.46
N VAL A 51 -3.24 8.85 12.35
CA VAL A 51 -2.62 9.59 11.24
C VAL A 51 -2.89 11.09 11.38
N SER A 52 -1.90 11.90 10.99
CA SER A 52 -1.98 13.35 10.96
C SER A 52 -2.62 13.83 9.66
N HIS A 53 -3.68 14.62 9.72
CA HIS A 53 -4.23 15.33 8.57
C HIS A 53 -3.47 16.63 8.20
N ASN A 54 -2.14 16.68 8.30
CA ASN A 54 -1.43 17.88 7.87
C ASN A 54 -0.03 17.62 7.33
N SER A 55 0.05 17.46 6.01
CA SER A 55 1.28 17.53 5.20
C SER A 55 1.72 18.97 4.95
N THR A 56 1.69 19.83 5.98
CA THR A 56 2.36 21.15 5.90
C THR A 56 3.48 21.19 6.92
N MET A 57 4.69 21.22 6.40
CA MET A 57 5.95 21.21 7.12
C MET A 57 6.06 22.39 8.11
N LEU A 58 6.71 22.10 9.25
CA LEU A 58 7.36 22.99 10.23
C LEU A 58 6.56 23.45 11.47
N VAL A 59 7.24 23.26 12.61
CA VAL A 59 7.09 23.88 13.94
C VAL A 59 5.80 23.61 14.73
N ASN A 60 5.75 22.45 15.41
CA ASN A 60 5.83 22.38 16.88
C ASN A 60 5.55 20.94 17.36
N ALA A 61 6.50 20.39 18.10
CA ALA A 61 6.40 19.09 18.76
C ALA A 61 5.34 19.14 19.88
N SER A 62 4.08 18.82 19.57
CA SER A 62 3.08 18.37 20.54
C SER A 62 1.78 17.82 19.91
N SER A 63 1.82 17.28 18.68
CA SER A 63 0.67 16.58 18.09
C SER A 63 0.98 15.08 18.04
N MET A 64 0.26 14.30 18.84
CA MET A 64 0.41 12.85 19.00
C MET A 64 -0.08 12.08 17.77
N THR A 65 0.74 12.03 16.73
CA THR A 65 0.54 11.18 15.55
C THR A 65 1.43 9.96 15.69
N GLN A 66 0.99 8.78 15.27
CA GLN A 66 1.82 7.56 15.33
C GLN A 66 2.71 7.39 14.10
N ASP A 67 2.36 8.09 13.02
CA ASP A 67 3.15 8.13 11.80
C ASP A 67 4.30 9.12 11.96
N ALA A 68 5.52 8.61 11.79
CA ALA A 68 6.76 9.37 11.81
C ALA A 68 7.82 8.61 11.01
N LEU A 69 8.74 9.34 10.39
CA LEU A 69 9.96 8.70 9.88
C LEU A 69 10.63 7.94 11.02
N PHE A 70 11.19 6.77 10.74
CA PHE A 70 11.75 5.92 11.79
C PHE A 70 12.81 6.64 12.63
N SER A 71 13.61 7.52 12.02
CA SER A 71 14.62 8.35 12.69
C SER A 71 14.05 9.38 13.69
N GLU A 72 12.78 9.73 13.54
CA GLU A 72 12.07 10.73 14.35
C GLU A 72 11.02 10.08 15.26
N MET A 73 10.84 8.75 15.14
CA MET A 73 9.83 8.00 15.87
C MET A 73 10.27 7.83 17.33
N THR A 74 9.44 8.32 18.24
CA THR A 74 9.63 8.12 19.68
C THR A 74 9.34 6.68 20.07
N PHE A 75 9.93 6.24 21.17
CA PHE A 75 9.65 4.92 21.74
C PHE A 75 8.17 4.75 22.12
N GLU A 76 7.50 5.82 22.53
CA GLU A 76 6.06 5.78 22.83
C GLU A 76 5.24 5.52 21.55
N GLN A 77 5.51 6.24 20.45
CA GLN A 77 4.84 5.99 19.16
C GLN A 77 5.10 4.57 18.65
N TRP A 78 6.32 4.06 18.84
CA TRP A 78 6.65 2.68 18.49
C TRP A 78 5.82 1.68 19.29
N THR A 79 5.88 1.75 20.62
CA THR A 79 5.23 0.78 21.51
C THR A 79 3.71 0.80 21.39
N GLN A 80 3.10 1.98 21.22
CA GLN A 80 1.65 2.07 21.05
C GLN A 80 1.12 1.29 19.84
N ALA A 81 1.82 1.35 18.70
CA ALA A 81 1.42 0.65 17.48
C ALA A 81 1.81 -0.84 17.49
N VAL A 82 2.95 -1.18 18.11
CA VAL A 82 3.48 -2.54 18.14
C VAL A 82 2.78 -3.42 19.16
N TYR A 83 2.54 -2.93 20.38
CA TYR A 83 2.07 -3.75 21.50
C TYR A 83 0.72 -4.47 21.29
N PRO A 84 -0.30 -3.83 20.69
CA PRO A 84 -1.57 -4.51 20.40
C PRO A 84 -1.40 -5.71 19.47
N LYS A 85 -0.44 -5.63 18.53
CA LYS A 85 -0.18 -6.70 17.56
C LYS A 85 0.74 -7.76 18.14
N VAL A 86 1.81 -7.38 18.81
CA VAL A 86 2.87 -8.30 19.26
C VAL A 86 2.49 -8.95 20.59
N GLU A 87 2.53 -8.19 21.67
CA GLU A 87 2.17 -8.62 23.02
C GLU A 87 0.73 -9.09 23.06
N GLY A 88 -0.19 -8.37 22.40
CA GLY A 88 -1.58 -8.75 22.29
C GLY A 88 -1.81 -10.15 21.70
N THR A 89 -1.19 -10.44 20.55
CA THR A 89 -1.29 -11.76 19.91
C THR A 89 -0.64 -12.84 20.77
N TRP A 90 0.53 -12.55 21.36
CA TRP A 90 1.23 -13.50 22.22
C TRP A 90 0.42 -13.84 23.49
N ASN A 91 -0.21 -12.84 24.09
CA ASN A 91 -1.06 -13.05 25.25
C ASN A 91 -2.30 -13.89 24.90
N LEU A 92 -2.97 -13.58 23.78
CA LEU A 92 -4.11 -14.36 23.29
C LEU A 92 -3.71 -15.82 23.02
N HIS A 93 -2.55 -16.04 22.41
CA HIS A 93 -2.02 -17.38 22.17
C HIS A 93 -1.85 -18.21 23.46
N ASN A 94 -1.36 -17.58 24.52
CA ASN A 94 -1.06 -18.27 25.78
C ASN A 94 -2.28 -18.44 26.69
N ILE A 95 -3.28 -17.56 26.59
CA ILE A 95 -4.47 -17.58 27.45
C ILE A 95 -5.59 -18.42 26.84
N LEU A 96 -5.78 -18.36 25.53
CA LEU A 96 -6.84 -19.10 24.85
C LEU A 96 -6.51 -20.59 24.71
N PRO A 97 -7.52 -21.47 24.66
CA PRO A 97 -7.28 -22.91 24.53
C PRO A 97 -6.60 -23.25 23.19
N SER A 98 -5.84 -24.35 23.20
CA SER A 98 -5.33 -25.01 21.99
C SER A 98 -6.45 -25.73 21.22
N GLY A 99 -6.23 -26.02 19.94
CA GLY A 99 -7.17 -26.79 19.12
C GLY A 99 -8.47 -26.06 18.81
N MET A 100 -8.41 -24.73 18.71
CA MET A 100 -9.51 -23.89 18.21
C MET A 100 -9.76 -24.15 16.72
N ASP A 101 -11.00 -23.94 16.29
CA ASP A 101 -11.44 -24.09 14.90
C ASP A 101 -10.90 -22.99 13.98
N LEU A 102 -10.52 -21.83 14.54
CA LEU A 102 -9.94 -20.71 13.82
C LEU A 102 -9.08 -19.81 14.72
N PHE A 103 -8.04 -19.21 14.14
CA PHE A 103 -7.28 -18.10 14.73
C PHE A 103 -6.89 -17.17 13.59
N VAL A 104 -7.65 -16.10 13.40
CA VAL A 104 -7.44 -15.13 12.31
C VAL A 104 -6.73 -13.91 12.87
N LEU A 105 -5.64 -13.51 12.23
CA LEU A 105 -4.91 -12.28 12.52
C LEU A 105 -5.18 -11.32 11.37
N LEU A 106 -5.77 -10.16 11.67
CA LEU A 106 -5.83 -9.11 10.66
C LEU A 106 -4.48 -8.41 10.63
N SER A 107 -3.85 -8.40 9.47
CA SER A 107 -2.57 -7.74 9.19
C SER A 107 -2.79 -6.69 8.09
N SER A 108 -1.74 -6.26 7.40
CA SER A 108 -1.82 -5.23 6.37
C SER A 108 -0.76 -5.42 5.31
N PHE A 109 -1.09 -5.04 4.07
CA PHE A 109 -0.13 -4.98 2.96
C PHE A 109 1.19 -4.26 3.33
N GLY A 110 1.14 -3.32 4.28
CA GLY A 110 2.32 -2.62 4.81
C GLY A 110 3.38 -3.56 5.39
N ALA A 111 3.02 -4.75 5.88
CA ALA A 111 4.00 -5.75 6.32
C ALA A 111 4.84 -6.32 5.16
N ILE A 112 4.32 -6.26 3.93
CA ILE A 112 4.96 -6.81 2.75
C ILE A 112 5.83 -5.74 2.07
N VAL A 113 5.26 -4.57 1.82
CA VAL A 113 5.89 -3.53 0.98
C VAL A 113 6.29 -2.27 1.74
N GLY A 114 5.94 -2.19 3.02
CA GLY A 114 6.13 -1.01 3.84
C GLY A 114 5.15 0.11 3.51
N ASN A 115 5.09 1.10 4.40
CA ASN A 115 4.49 2.39 4.11
C ASN A 115 5.31 3.48 4.82
N THR A 116 5.59 4.57 4.11
CA THR A 116 6.38 5.69 4.63
C THR A 116 5.72 6.25 5.89
N GLY A 117 6.49 6.45 6.94
CA GLY A 117 5.99 6.93 8.24
C GLY A 117 5.44 5.84 9.16
N GLN A 118 5.25 4.61 8.67
CA GLN A 118 4.52 3.55 9.39
C GLN A 118 5.41 2.36 9.77
N SER A 119 6.69 2.60 10.06
CA SER A 119 7.64 1.52 10.40
C SER A 119 7.21 0.67 11.61
N ASN A 120 6.65 1.29 12.64
CA ASN A 120 6.05 0.64 13.81
C ASN A 120 4.84 -0.24 13.45
N TYR A 121 3.90 0.29 12.67
CA TYR A 121 2.72 -0.45 12.21
C TYR A 121 3.12 -1.64 11.33
N CYS A 122 4.03 -1.41 10.38
CA CYS A 122 4.56 -2.48 9.52
C CYS A 122 5.25 -3.56 10.37
N ALA A 123 6.06 -3.19 11.37
CA ALA A 123 6.71 -4.14 12.26
C ALA A 123 5.73 -5.01 13.06
N GLY A 124 4.65 -4.41 13.61
CA GLY A 124 3.60 -5.15 14.30
C GLY A 124 2.86 -6.13 13.38
N ASN A 125 2.59 -5.73 12.14
CA ASN A 125 1.95 -6.58 11.15
C ASN A 125 2.88 -7.74 10.70
N THR A 126 4.14 -7.45 10.36
CA THR A 126 5.13 -8.49 10.03
C THR A 126 5.32 -9.50 11.16
N PHE A 127 5.19 -9.09 12.43
CA PHE A 127 5.19 -10.03 13.54
C PHE A 127 3.99 -10.99 13.49
N VAL A 128 2.76 -10.50 13.28
CA VAL A 128 1.58 -11.38 13.26
C VAL A 128 1.59 -12.32 12.05
N ASP A 129 2.17 -11.88 10.93
CA ASP A 129 2.43 -12.69 9.76
C ASP A 129 3.39 -13.85 10.05
N ALA A 130 4.52 -13.55 10.69
CA ALA A 130 5.47 -14.56 11.15
C ALA A 130 4.85 -15.47 12.22
N PHE A 131 4.03 -14.91 13.11
CA PHE A 131 3.35 -15.64 14.18
C PHE A 131 2.34 -16.63 13.61
N ALA A 132 1.61 -16.30 12.55
CA ALA A 132 0.70 -17.24 11.88
C ALA A 132 1.45 -18.47 11.37
N ARG A 133 2.60 -18.26 10.72
CA ARG A 133 3.48 -19.35 10.27
C ARG A 133 3.96 -20.20 11.44
N TYR A 134 4.40 -19.56 12.52
CA TYR A 134 4.82 -20.23 13.76
C TYR A 134 3.69 -21.09 14.35
N ARG A 135 2.50 -20.52 14.54
CA ARG A 135 1.36 -21.22 15.15
C ARG A 135 0.92 -22.39 14.27
N SER A 136 0.84 -22.23 12.96
CA SER A 136 0.53 -23.32 12.04
C SER A 136 1.61 -24.41 11.96
N SER A 137 2.88 -24.07 12.10
CA SER A 137 3.95 -25.09 12.21
C SER A 137 3.81 -25.99 13.44
N ARG A 138 3.03 -25.56 14.44
CA ARG A 138 2.68 -26.32 15.65
C ARG A 138 1.39 -27.14 15.51
N GLY A 139 0.82 -27.21 14.30
CA GLY A 139 -0.43 -27.93 14.03
C GLY A 139 -1.69 -27.17 14.46
N GLU A 140 -1.58 -25.87 14.76
CA GLU A 140 -2.72 -25.04 15.15
C GLU A 140 -3.28 -24.29 13.94
N LYS A 141 -4.61 -24.22 13.80
CA LYS A 141 -5.25 -23.53 12.67
C LYS A 141 -5.10 -22.02 12.83
N THR A 142 -4.36 -21.36 11.94
CA THR A 142 -4.07 -19.91 12.00
C THR A 142 -3.82 -19.34 10.63
N VAL A 143 -4.34 -18.13 10.38
CA VAL A 143 -4.05 -17.34 9.18
C VAL A 143 -3.81 -15.89 9.56
N SER A 144 -2.82 -15.27 8.93
CA SER A 144 -2.70 -13.82 8.84
C SER A 144 -3.29 -13.34 7.51
N ILE A 145 -4.10 -12.29 7.55
CA ILE A 145 -4.70 -11.68 6.36
C ILE A 145 -4.13 -10.28 6.21
N ASP A 146 -3.22 -10.09 5.25
CA ASP A 146 -2.67 -8.79 4.92
C ASP A 146 -3.68 -8.00 4.10
N LEU A 147 -4.46 -7.18 4.80
CA LEU A 147 -5.48 -6.35 4.18
C LEU A 147 -4.84 -5.25 3.32
N GLY A 148 -5.33 -5.13 2.09
CA GLY A 148 -5.07 -4.00 1.21
C GLY A 148 -5.98 -2.81 1.52
N VAL A 149 -6.24 -1.97 0.52
CA VAL A 149 -7.18 -0.84 0.64
C VAL A 149 -8.62 -1.38 0.76
N VAL A 150 -9.30 -1.08 1.87
CA VAL A 150 -10.70 -1.47 2.11
C VAL A 150 -11.61 -0.24 2.04
N LEU A 151 -12.59 -0.27 1.14
CA LEU A 151 -13.59 0.78 0.92
C LEU A 151 -14.75 0.67 1.90
N GLY A 152 -15.23 1.81 2.39
CA GLY A 152 -16.50 1.90 3.13
C GLY A 152 -16.48 1.39 4.57
N GLY A 153 -15.32 1.07 5.14
CA GLY A 153 -15.18 0.82 6.58
C GLY A 153 -13.74 0.77 7.08
N GLY A 154 -13.59 0.84 8.41
CA GLY A 154 -12.30 0.80 9.10
C GLY A 154 -11.48 2.10 8.97
N PHE A 155 -10.19 2.01 9.30
CA PHE A 155 -9.26 3.14 9.34
C PHE A 155 -9.20 3.94 8.04
N VAL A 156 -9.29 3.27 6.88
CA VAL A 156 -9.16 3.90 5.57
C VAL A 156 -10.40 4.73 5.19
N ALA A 157 -11.60 4.32 5.64
CA ALA A 157 -12.82 5.09 5.42
C ALA A 157 -12.88 6.38 6.26
N GLU A 158 -12.10 6.46 7.33
CA GLU A 158 -11.96 7.63 8.18
C GLU A 158 -10.85 8.60 7.69
N ASN A 159 -10.07 8.20 6.68
CA ASN A 159 -8.91 8.95 6.16
C ASN A 159 -8.91 8.99 4.62
N GLU A 160 -9.84 9.75 4.02
CA GLU A 160 -10.06 9.82 2.57
C GLU A 160 -8.82 10.28 1.77
N ASP A 161 -8.01 11.18 2.31
CA ASP A 161 -6.79 11.68 1.65
C ASP A 161 -5.70 10.58 1.54
N ASP A 162 -5.52 9.77 2.58
CA ASP A 162 -4.58 8.65 2.57
C ASP A 162 -5.02 7.56 1.60
N MET A 163 -6.33 7.31 1.53
CA MET A 163 -6.91 6.44 0.51
C MET A 163 -6.59 6.97 -0.88
N GLY A 164 -6.80 8.26 -1.12
CA GLY A 164 -6.45 8.92 -2.39
C GLY A 164 -4.97 8.72 -2.76
N ARG A 165 -4.06 8.89 -1.80
CA ARG A 165 -2.62 8.67 -2.00
C ARG A 165 -2.29 7.23 -2.37
N LEU A 166 -2.85 6.25 -1.64
CA LEU A 166 -2.63 4.83 -1.91
C LEU A 166 -3.20 4.39 -3.25
N LEU A 167 -4.38 4.89 -3.63
CA LEU A 167 -5.01 4.57 -4.92
C LEU A 167 -4.23 5.13 -6.11
N ARG A 168 -3.61 6.30 -5.97
CA ARG A 168 -2.73 6.90 -7.01
C ARG A 168 -1.50 6.07 -7.33
N LEU A 169 -1.07 5.18 -6.41
CA LEU A 169 0.02 4.24 -6.70
C LEU A 169 -0.36 3.24 -7.80
N ASN A 170 -1.64 3.06 -8.11
CA ASN A 170 -2.15 2.14 -9.16
C ASN A 170 -1.72 0.67 -9.01
N ILE A 171 -1.14 0.29 -7.86
CA ILE A 171 -0.72 -1.08 -7.52
C ILE A 171 -1.77 -1.84 -6.72
N PHE A 172 -2.75 -1.12 -6.17
CA PHE A 172 -3.75 -1.68 -5.28
C PHE A 172 -5.08 -1.84 -5.99
N ARG A 173 -5.67 -3.02 -5.81
CA ARG A 173 -7.08 -3.28 -6.09
C ARG A 173 -7.87 -3.05 -4.80
N PRO A 174 -8.75 -2.04 -4.74
CA PRO A 174 -9.58 -1.80 -3.56
C PRO A 174 -10.56 -2.94 -3.36
N HIS A 175 -10.80 -3.28 -2.10
CA HIS A 175 -11.77 -4.30 -1.70
C HIS A 175 -12.90 -3.64 -0.93
N THR A 176 -14.11 -4.14 -1.07
CA THR A 176 -15.23 -3.76 -0.21
C THR A 176 -15.17 -4.50 1.12
N LEU A 177 -15.92 -4.05 2.13
CA LEU A 177 -16.12 -4.83 3.36
C LEU A 177 -16.68 -6.23 3.09
N ASN A 178 -17.56 -6.38 2.08
CA ASN A 178 -18.12 -7.68 1.72
C ASN A 178 -17.04 -8.64 1.19
N ASP A 179 -16.06 -8.13 0.43
CA ASP A 179 -14.95 -8.96 -0.03
C ASP A 179 -14.13 -9.49 1.16
N VAL A 180 -13.89 -8.63 2.17
CA VAL A 180 -13.24 -9.03 3.42
C VAL A 180 -14.09 -10.07 4.15
N PHE A 181 -15.41 -9.88 4.25
CA PHE A 181 -16.29 -10.86 4.90
C PHE A 181 -16.31 -12.21 4.18
N TYR A 182 -16.27 -12.25 2.85
CA TYR A 182 -16.17 -13.52 2.12
C TYR A 182 -14.86 -14.26 2.41
N ILE A 183 -13.76 -13.53 2.55
CA ILE A 183 -12.47 -14.11 2.95
C ILE A 183 -12.56 -14.63 4.40
N MET A 184 -13.18 -13.86 5.30
CA MET A 184 -13.40 -14.27 6.68
C MET A 184 -14.28 -15.52 6.77
N ASP A 185 -15.36 -15.62 5.98
CA ASP A 185 -16.23 -16.80 5.93
C ASP A 185 -15.46 -18.06 5.53
N TYR A 186 -14.55 -17.94 4.56
CA TYR A 186 -13.69 -19.05 4.14
C TYR A 186 -12.77 -19.54 5.27
N TYR A 187 -12.09 -18.62 5.97
CA TYR A 187 -11.15 -19.00 7.04
C TYR A 187 -11.82 -19.34 8.38
N CYS A 188 -13.06 -18.88 8.57
CA CYS A 188 -13.89 -19.25 9.73
C CYS A 188 -14.58 -20.61 9.57
N ASP A 189 -14.53 -21.24 8.40
CA ASP A 189 -15.11 -22.57 8.19
C ASP A 189 -14.33 -23.63 9.00
N PRO A 190 -14.95 -24.30 10.00
CA PRO A 190 -14.27 -25.31 10.80
C PRO A 190 -13.83 -26.53 9.98
N ARG A 191 -14.41 -26.76 8.80
CA ARG A 191 -14.06 -27.87 7.91
C ARG A 191 -12.76 -27.63 7.12
N LEU A 192 -12.28 -26.39 7.08
CA LEU A 192 -11.01 -26.07 6.43
C LEU A 192 -9.86 -26.81 7.14
N GLU A 193 -9.09 -27.58 6.38
CA GLU A 193 -7.95 -28.34 6.86
C GLU A 193 -6.86 -27.44 7.47
N HIS A 194 -5.96 -28.05 8.24
CA HIS A 194 -4.80 -27.34 8.76
C HIS A 194 -3.92 -26.83 7.62
N MET A 195 -3.64 -25.53 7.63
CA MET A 195 -2.72 -24.91 6.69
C MET A 195 -1.28 -25.21 7.08
N SER A 196 -0.43 -25.47 6.09
CA SER A 196 1.02 -25.46 6.29
C SER A 196 1.50 -24.06 6.64
N ALA A 197 2.69 -23.94 7.24
CA ALA A 197 3.28 -22.64 7.57
C ALA A 197 3.38 -21.69 6.34
N SER A 198 3.57 -22.21 5.13
CA SER A 198 3.60 -21.40 3.90
C SER A 198 2.23 -20.94 3.41
N GLN A 199 1.14 -21.54 3.92
CA GLN A 199 -0.24 -21.21 3.56
C GLN A 199 -0.95 -20.36 4.64
N SER A 200 -0.27 -20.05 5.75
CA SER A 200 -0.82 -19.31 6.88
C SER A 200 -0.80 -17.79 6.72
N GLU A 201 -0.45 -17.28 5.54
CA GLU A 201 -0.49 -15.86 5.21
C GLU A 201 -1.23 -15.67 3.90
N LEU A 202 -2.22 -14.77 3.89
CA LEU A 202 -2.93 -14.36 2.71
C LEU A 202 -2.72 -12.86 2.49
N VAL A 203 -2.08 -12.52 1.37
CA VAL A 203 -1.96 -11.14 0.92
C VAL A 203 -3.08 -10.81 -0.06
N ILE A 204 -3.88 -9.79 0.25
CA ILE A 204 -4.93 -9.28 -0.64
C ILE A 204 -4.67 -7.83 -1.04
N GLY A 205 -5.33 -7.39 -2.11
CA GLY A 205 -5.29 -5.99 -2.51
C GLY A 205 -4.20 -5.62 -3.50
N PHE A 206 -3.27 -6.51 -3.86
CA PHE A 206 -2.36 -6.24 -4.97
C PHE A 206 -3.01 -6.52 -6.32
N GLU A 207 -2.77 -5.63 -7.27
CA GLU A 207 -3.22 -5.78 -8.65
C GLU A 207 -2.13 -6.42 -9.52
N LEU A 208 -2.54 -7.23 -10.49
CA LEU A 208 -1.62 -7.87 -11.41
C LEU A 208 -1.12 -6.85 -12.44
N ALA A 209 0.15 -6.95 -12.85
CA ALA A 209 0.75 -6.04 -13.83
C ALA A 209 -0.08 -5.93 -15.13
N ARG A 210 -0.67 -7.04 -15.58
CA ARG A 210 -1.56 -7.08 -16.75
C ARG A 210 -2.84 -6.26 -16.57
N ASP A 211 -3.41 -6.24 -15.37
CA ASP A 211 -4.69 -5.58 -15.10
C ASP A 211 -4.46 -4.07 -14.93
N ILE A 212 -3.33 -3.69 -14.33
CA ILE A 212 -2.84 -2.30 -14.33
C ILE A 212 -2.68 -1.79 -15.77
N ALA A 213 -2.00 -2.56 -16.63
CA ALA A 213 -1.77 -2.20 -18.03
C ALA A 213 -3.08 -2.12 -18.84
N ARG A 214 -4.06 -3.00 -18.60
CA ARG A 214 -5.38 -2.97 -19.27
C ARG A 214 -6.18 -1.71 -18.98
N ARG A 215 -5.94 -1.06 -17.83
CA ARG A 215 -6.52 0.25 -17.50
C ARG A 215 -5.74 1.43 -18.08
N GLY A 216 -4.68 1.16 -18.84
CA GLY A 216 -3.84 2.19 -19.45
C GLY A 216 -2.76 2.77 -18.53
N HIS A 217 -2.58 2.24 -17.32
CA HIS A 217 -1.54 2.70 -16.41
C HIS A 217 -0.23 1.95 -16.63
N ASP A 218 0.90 2.63 -16.42
CA ASP A 218 2.20 1.95 -16.40
C ASP A 218 2.32 1.11 -15.13
N CYS A 219 2.86 -0.10 -15.25
CA CYS A 219 3.21 -0.88 -14.07
C CYS A 219 4.34 -0.17 -13.30
N PRO A 220 4.18 0.13 -12.00
CA PRO A 220 5.19 0.86 -11.24
C PRO A 220 6.52 0.13 -11.16
N THR A 221 7.63 0.87 -11.13
CA THR A 221 8.99 0.29 -11.09
C THR A 221 9.23 -0.59 -9.88
N ALA A 222 8.47 -0.41 -8.78
CA ALA A 222 8.51 -1.31 -7.63
C ALA A 222 8.26 -2.78 -8.01
N PHE A 223 7.42 -3.06 -9.02
CA PHE A 223 7.15 -4.41 -9.51
C PHE A 223 8.36 -5.06 -10.19
N GLU A 224 9.40 -4.30 -10.51
CA GLU A 224 10.66 -4.84 -11.06
C GLU A 224 11.45 -5.65 -10.02
N GLN A 225 11.18 -5.44 -8.73
CA GLN A 225 11.84 -6.17 -7.64
C GLN A 225 11.50 -7.67 -7.68
N PRO A 226 12.45 -8.55 -7.30
CA PRO A 226 12.23 -10.00 -7.32
C PRO A 226 11.02 -10.48 -6.51
N MET A 227 10.70 -9.81 -5.41
CA MET A 227 9.55 -10.16 -4.56
C MET A 227 8.19 -10.08 -5.28
N PHE A 228 8.07 -9.26 -6.34
CA PHE A 228 6.84 -9.14 -7.14
C PHE A 228 6.87 -9.95 -8.43
N GLN A 229 7.85 -10.85 -8.60
CA GLN A 229 7.96 -11.67 -9.80
C GLN A 229 6.67 -12.45 -10.11
N VAL A 230 5.96 -12.95 -9.08
CA VAL A 230 4.68 -13.66 -9.24
C VAL A 230 3.59 -12.75 -9.82
N LEU A 231 3.53 -11.48 -9.40
CA LEU A 231 2.55 -10.50 -9.90
C LEU A 231 2.83 -10.09 -11.36
N ARG A 232 4.09 -10.16 -11.80
CA ARG A 232 4.51 -9.97 -13.20
C ARG A 232 4.24 -11.19 -14.07
N GLN A 233 4.59 -12.38 -13.60
CA GLN A 233 4.49 -13.62 -14.40
C GLN A 233 3.06 -13.96 -14.87
N ALA A 234 2.03 -13.39 -14.23
CA ALA A 234 0.66 -13.45 -14.73
C ALA A 234 0.45 -12.79 -16.12
N GLU A 235 1.48 -12.13 -16.68
CA GLU A 235 1.58 -11.63 -18.06
C GLU A 235 1.50 -12.74 -19.14
N SER A 236 1.89 -13.99 -18.86
CA SER A 236 2.11 -15.00 -19.91
C SER A 236 0.85 -15.60 -20.55
N SER A 237 -0.35 -15.16 -20.16
CA SER A 237 -1.61 -15.57 -20.78
C SER A 237 -2.06 -14.53 -21.80
N GLN A 238 -1.49 -14.63 -23.01
CA GLN A 238 -1.93 -14.13 -24.32
C GLN A 238 -2.95 -12.96 -24.39
N HIS A 239 -2.58 -11.92 -25.15
CA HIS A 239 -3.38 -10.79 -25.69
C HIS A 239 -3.52 -9.51 -24.83
N GLY A 240 -2.50 -8.63 -24.83
CA GLY A 240 -2.72 -7.26 -24.36
C GLY A 240 -1.56 -6.25 -24.38
N SER A 241 -0.29 -6.62 -24.56
CA SER A 241 0.84 -5.66 -24.41
C SER A 241 1.25 -4.92 -25.69
N GLY A 242 0.39 -4.86 -26.71
CA GLY A 242 0.72 -4.22 -27.98
C GLY A 242 0.95 -2.72 -27.82
N THR A 243 0.07 -2.02 -27.12
CA THR A 243 0.01 -0.55 -27.14
C THR A 243 1.12 0.12 -26.33
N SER A 244 1.37 -0.30 -25.08
CA SER A 244 2.37 0.36 -24.22
C SER A 244 3.82 0.08 -24.64
N GLN A 245 4.08 -1.07 -25.27
CA GLN A 245 5.39 -1.37 -25.85
C GLN A 245 5.60 -0.61 -27.17
N LEU A 246 4.56 -0.47 -28.00
CA LEU A 246 4.61 0.38 -29.20
C LEU A 246 4.81 1.85 -28.84
N GLU A 247 4.10 2.36 -27.82
CA GLU A 247 4.22 3.75 -27.36
C GLU A 247 5.61 4.07 -26.83
N ARG A 248 6.23 3.17 -26.06
CA ARG A 248 7.64 3.32 -25.64
C ARG A 248 8.61 3.31 -26.82
N LEU A 249 8.47 2.33 -27.71
CA LEU A 249 9.29 2.25 -28.92
C LEU A 249 9.10 3.51 -29.79
N THR A 250 7.91 4.10 -29.78
CA THR A 250 7.59 5.34 -30.49
C THR A 250 8.22 6.55 -29.80
N PHE A 251 8.13 6.68 -28.47
CA PHE A 251 8.76 7.77 -27.72
C PHE A 251 10.29 7.73 -27.88
N GLU A 252 10.93 6.60 -27.59
CA GLU A 252 12.39 6.48 -27.65
C GLU A 252 12.92 6.76 -29.07
N ALA A 253 12.25 6.22 -30.10
CA ALA A 253 12.61 6.50 -31.50
C ALA A 253 12.43 7.98 -31.85
N THR A 254 11.29 8.58 -31.48
CA THR A 254 10.99 9.98 -31.80
C THR A 254 11.95 10.91 -31.07
N PHE A 255 12.20 10.67 -29.78
CA PHE A 255 13.09 11.47 -28.94
C PHE A 255 14.54 11.43 -29.42
N LYS A 256 15.04 10.26 -29.84
CA LYS A 256 16.39 10.10 -30.42
C LYS A 256 16.49 10.72 -31.83
N SER A 257 15.40 10.71 -32.60
CA SER A 257 15.37 11.23 -33.97
C SER A 257 15.15 12.74 -34.08
N ALA A 258 14.75 13.40 -32.99
CA ALA A 258 14.54 14.85 -32.97
C ALA A 258 15.87 15.59 -33.23
N ASN A 259 15.86 16.51 -34.18
CA ASN A 259 17.07 17.13 -34.74
C ASN A 259 17.51 18.37 -33.96
N SER A 260 16.59 18.97 -33.20
CA SER A 260 16.85 20.17 -32.40
C SER A 260 16.48 19.97 -30.93
N ALA A 261 17.00 20.85 -30.07
CA ALA A 261 16.62 20.88 -28.66
C ALA A 261 15.12 21.18 -28.50
N SER A 262 14.56 22.08 -29.32
CA SER A 262 13.14 22.43 -29.29
C SER A 262 12.22 21.27 -29.71
N GLU A 263 12.63 20.46 -30.70
CA GLU A 263 11.92 19.23 -31.07
C GLU A 263 12.00 18.20 -29.95
N GLY A 264 13.16 18.05 -29.32
CA GLY A 264 13.33 17.18 -28.15
C GLY A 264 12.43 17.58 -26.99
N ARG A 265 12.39 18.89 -26.68
CA ARG A 265 11.54 19.48 -25.66
C ARG A 265 10.08 19.15 -25.92
N ALA A 266 9.59 19.40 -27.14
CA ALA A 266 8.20 19.12 -27.51
C ALA A 266 7.83 17.64 -27.32
N VAL A 267 8.71 16.71 -27.69
CA VAL A 267 8.50 15.26 -27.50
C VAL A 267 8.42 14.90 -26.02
N VAL A 268 9.33 15.43 -25.19
CA VAL A 268 9.34 15.16 -23.74
C VAL A 268 8.14 15.78 -23.05
N SER A 269 7.80 17.04 -23.34
CA SER A 269 6.68 17.75 -22.75
C SER A 269 5.35 17.05 -23.05
N GLU A 270 5.16 16.57 -24.28
CA GLU A 270 3.97 15.81 -24.64
C GLU A 270 3.91 14.44 -23.94
N ALA A 271 5.05 13.75 -23.83
CA ALA A 271 5.11 12.49 -23.09
C ALA A 271 4.86 12.68 -21.58
N LEU A 272 5.36 13.77 -20.99
CA LEU A 272 5.07 14.17 -19.61
C LEU A 272 3.58 14.47 -19.42
N ARG A 273 2.95 15.19 -20.35
CA ARG A 273 1.50 15.45 -20.34
C ARG A 273 0.70 14.16 -20.32
N GLN A 274 1.07 13.20 -21.18
CA GLN A 274 0.43 11.88 -21.23
C GLN A 274 0.65 11.07 -19.96
N LYS A 275 1.86 11.11 -19.40
CA LYS A 275 2.18 10.45 -18.13
C LYS A 275 1.38 11.04 -16.97
N LEU A 276 1.29 12.37 -16.88
CA LEU A 276 0.51 13.08 -15.86
C LEU A 276 -0.98 12.79 -15.98
N GLY A 277 -1.54 12.79 -17.20
CA GLY A 277 -2.94 12.42 -17.42
C GLY A 277 -3.26 11.04 -16.87
N ARG A 278 -2.36 10.06 -17.07
CA ARG A 278 -2.52 8.70 -16.54
C ARG A 278 -2.34 8.61 -15.02
N VAL A 279 -1.40 9.37 -14.44
CA VAL A 279 -1.15 9.34 -12.99
C VAL A 279 -2.25 10.05 -12.21
N LEU A 280 -2.75 11.17 -12.74
CA LEU A 280 -3.77 12.01 -12.10
C LEU A 280 -5.21 11.63 -12.49
N GLY A 281 -5.39 10.77 -13.50
CA GLY A 281 -6.70 10.41 -14.05
C GLY A 281 -7.39 11.58 -14.76
N LEU A 282 -6.61 12.53 -15.29
CA LEU A 282 -7.10 13.73 -15.96
C LEU A 282 -7.08 13.56 -17.49
N PRO A 283 -8.08 14.10 -18.21
CA PRO A 283 -8.06 14.14 -19.66
C PRO A 283 -6.90 15.00 -20.14
N LEU A 284 -6.28 14.62 -21.26
CA LEU A 284 -5.08 15.29 -21.76
C LEU A 284 -5.33 16.76 -22.09
N GLU A 285 -6.56 17.11 -22.48
CA GLU A 285 -7.00 18.46 -22.81
C GLU A 285 -7.06 19.39 -21.59
N SER A 286 -7.11 18.85 -20.37
CA SER A 286 -7.09 19.64 -19.13
C SER A 286 -5.67 19.89 -18.61
N ILE A 287 -4.65 19.31 -19.24
CA ILE A 287 -3.25 19.48 -18.85
C ILE A 287 -2.55 20.34 -19.89
N SER A 288 -2.10 21.52 -19.47
CA SER A 288 -1.38 22.46 -20.32
C SER A 288 0.13 22.30 -20.15
N LEU A 289 0.88 22.46 -21.24
CA LEU A 289 2.33 22.32 -21.24
C LEU A 289 3.06 23.48 -20.55
N ASP A 290 2.43 24.65 -20.52
CA ASP A 290 2.91 25.88 -19.88
C ASP A 290 2.54 25.98 -18.39
N SER A 291 1.88 24.96 -17.84
CA SER A 291 1.46 24.92 -16.44
C SER A 291 2.48 24.17 -15.58
N THR A 292 2.58 24.58 -14.33
CA THR A 292 3.49 23.99 -13.34
C THR A 292 2.87 22.75 -12.70
N LEU A 293 3.68 21.80 -12.24
CA LEU A 293 3.18 20.53 -11.67
C LEU A 293 2.37 20.72 -10.39
N ASP A 294 2.74 21.70 -9.55
CA ASP A 294 2.04 22.05 -8.32
C ASP A 294 0.59 22.53 -8.58
N SER A 295 0.33 23.16 -9.72
CA SER A 295 -1.03 23.58 -10.12
C SER A 295 -2.00 22.40 -10.27
N TYR A 296 -1.48 21.20 -10.50
CA TYR A 296 -2.24 19.96 -10.60
C TYR A 296 -2.23 19.13 -9.30
N GLY A 297 -1.69 19.68 -8.21
CA GLY A 297 -1.60 18.98 -6.91
C GLY A 297 -0.61 17.82 -6.92
N VAL A 298 0.41 17.87 -7.78
CA VAL A 298 1.50 16.89 -7.81
C VAL A 298 2.36 17.04 -6.56
N ASP A 299 2.53 15.95 -5.81
CA ASP A 299 3.32 15.91 -4.57
C ASP A 299 4.73 15.30 -4.78
N SER A 300 5.49 15.17 -3.68
CA SER A 300 6.83 14.57 -3.70
C SER A 300 6.85 13.10 -4.15
N LEU A 301 5.77 12.36 -3.96
CA LEU A 301 5.69 10.94 -4.32
C LEU A 301 5.54 10.80 -5.84
N VAL A 302 4.62 11.55 -6.43
CA VAL A 302 4.45 11.62 -7.89
C VAL A 302 5.71 12.18 -8.55
N GLY A 303 6.36 13.18 -7.93
CA GLY A 303 7.65 13.70 -8.41
C GLY A 303 8.76 12.63 -8.47
N VAL A 304 8.83 11.72 -7.49
CA VAL A 304 9.77 10.59 -7.51
C VAL A 304 9.41 9.59 -8.61
N GLU A 305 8.12 9.33 -8.86
CA GLU A 305 7.70 8.47 -9.97
C GLU A 305 8.11 9.07 -11.32
N LEU A 306 7.82 10.36 -11.55
CA LEU A 306 8.20 11.06 -12.78
C LEU A 306 9.72 11.04 -13.00
N ARG A 307 10.49 11.27 -11.93
CA ARG A 307 11.96 11.17 -11.99
C ARG A 307 12.42 9.79 -12.46
N ASN A 308 11.93 8.74 -11.82
CA ASN A 308 12.33 7.36 -12.15
C ASN A 308 11.92 7.00 -13.57
N TRP A 309 10.75 7.48 -14.02
CA TRP A 309 10.27 7.32 -15.38
C TRP A 309 11.17 8.05 -16.40
N LEU A 310 11.57 9.30 -16.15
CA LEU A 310 12.48 10.07 -17.01
C LEU A 310 13.87 9.43 -17.11
N ALA A 311 14.42 8.93 -16.00
CA ALA A 311 15.68 8.20 -15.98
C ALA A 311 15.60 6.93 -16.85
N LYS A 312 14.47 6.21 -16.79
CA LYS A 312 14.24 4.98 -17.54
C LYS A 312 14.01 5.21 -19.03
N GLU A 313 13.08 6.09 -19.38
CA GLU A 313 12.59 6.23 -20.77
C GLU A 313 13.42 7.25 -21.57
N ALA A 314 13.98 8.28 -20.93
CA ALA A 314 14.78 9.32 -21.58
C ALA A 314 16.26 9.29 -21.19
N GLY A 315 16.69 8.43 -20.26
CA GLY A 315 18.09 8.34 -19.83
C GLY A 315 18.60 9.63 -19.17
N ALA A 316 17.69 10.40 -18.56
CA ALA A 316 17.98 11.69 -17.93
C ALA A 316 17.83 11.58 -16.41
N GLU A 317 18.92 11.81 -15.68
CA GLU A 317 18.96 11.82 -14.21
C GLU A 317 18.68 13.22 -13.69
N LEU A 318 17.45 13.46 -13.21
CA LEU A 318 17.02 14.71 -12.61
C LEU A 318 16.88 14.57 -11.09
N ALA A 319 17.14 15.63 -10.34
CA ALA A 319 16.75 15.68 -8.94
C ALA A 319 15.25 16.00 -8.81
N VAL A 320 14.60 15.50 -7.75
CA VAL A 320 13.15 15.70 -7.54
C VAL A 320 12.79 17.19 -7.44
N PHE A 321 13.65 18.01 -6.86
CA PHE A 321 13.45 19.46 -6.79
C PHE A 321 13.55 20.16 -8.15
N GLU A 322 14.24 19.57 -9.13
CA GLU A 322 14.29 20.11 -10.50
C GLU A 322 12.97 19.86 -11.24
N ILE A 323 12.26 18.80 -10.85
CA ILE A 323 10.93 18.47 -11.37
C ILE A 323 9.86 19.29 -10.65
N LEU A 324 9.92 19.36 -9.31
CA LEU A 324 8.90 20.03 -8.48
C LEU A 324 9.20 21.51 -8.19
N GLY A 325 10.30 22.05 -8.70
CA GLY A 325 10.81 23.40 -8.38
C GLY A 325 10.05 24.56 -9.02
N GLY A 326 8.79 24.35 -9.43
CA GLY A 326 7.96 25.38 -10.07
C GLY A 326 8.20 25.56 -11.57
N GLY A 327 8.92 24.65 -12.22
CA GLY A 327 9.04 24.61 -13.68
C GLY A 327 7.77 24.08 -14.36
N THR A 328 7.53 24.54 -15.58
CA THR A 328 6.49 24.04 -16.48
C THR A 328 6.87 22.67 -17.08
N LEU A 329 5.94 21.99 -17.75
CA LEU A 329 6.26 20.75 -18.49
C LEU A 329 7.26 21.00 -19.63
N GLU A 330 7.30 22.21 -20.17
CA GLU A 330 8.31 22.63 -21.13
C GLU A 330 9.69 22.79 -20.48
N ASP A 331 9.77 23.42 -19.30
CA ASP A 331 11.04 23.60 -18.58
C ASP A 331 11.66 22.26 -18.17
N ILE A 332 10.82 21.31 -17.73
CA ILE A 332 11.26 19.93 -17.45
C ILE A 332 11.72 19.26 -18.74
N GLY A 333 11.04 19.49 -19.86
CA GLY A 333 11.45 19.01 -21.19
C GLY A 333 12.85 19.49 -21.57
N ASP A 334 13.16 20.76 -21.33
CA ASP A 334 14.49 21.34 -21.59
C ASP A 334 15.57 20.71 -20.70
N LEU A 335 15.28 20.52 -19.41
CA LEU A 335 16.20 19.84 -18.48
C LEU A 335 16.48 18.39 -18.90
N VAL A 336 15.46 17.67 -19.36
CA VAL A 336 15.60 16.29 -19.84
C VAL A 336 16.45 16.24 -21.10
N VAL A 337 16.22 17.14 -22.07
CA VAL A 337 17.04 17.22 -23.29
C VAL A 337 18.50 17.52 -22.95
N ALA A 338 18.76 18.44 -22.01
CA ALA A 338 20.11 18.82 -21.61
C ALA A 338 20.86 17.72 -20.83
N LYS A 339 20.15 16.89 -20.06
CA LYS A 339 20.75 15.86 -19.20
C LYS A 339 20.63 14.43 -19.75
N SER A 340 19.97 14.24 -20.89
CA SER A 340 19.74 12.91 -21.45
C SER A 340 21.02 12.30 -22.01
N SER A 341 21.37 11.11 -21.51
CA SER A 341 22.43 10.28 -22.09
C SER A 341 22.07 9.71 -23.47
N MET A 342 20.80 9.77 -23.87
CA MET A 342 20.31 9.28 -25.16
C MET A 342 20.54 10.28 -26.31
N ARG A 343 20.89 11.53 -25.99
CA ARG A 343 21.17 12.60 -26.94
C ARG A 343 22.49 13.30 -26.57
N PRO A 344 23.66 12.71 -26.89
CA PRO A 344 24.93 13.38 -26.68
C PRO A 344 24.97 14.70 -27.46
N ASP A 345 25.47 15.77 -26.83
CA ASP A 345 25.48 17.16 -27.28
C ASP A 345 25.50 17.33 -28.81
N ASN A 346 24.36 17.78 -29.36
CA ASN A 346 24.24 18.18 -30.76
C ASN A 346 24.87 19.54 -31.06
N GLU A 347 25.79 20.05 -30.23
CA GLU A 347 26.55 21.28 -30.51
C GLU A 347 27.63 21.10 -31.60
N GLN A 348 27.80 19.90 -32.18
CA GLN A 348 28.84 19.63 -33.20
C GLN A 348 28.35 19.09 -34.56
N ARG A 349 27.11 19.33 -34.96
CA ARG A 349 26.71 19.15 -36.37
C ARG A 349 26.35 20.51 -36.96
N SER A 350 27.38 21.15 -37.50
CA SER A 350 27.39 22.45 -38.20
C SER A 350 26.36 22.57 -39.31
#